data_AF-A0A8J7LW75-F1
#
_entry.id   AF-A0A8J7LW75-F1
#
_cell.length_a   1.000
_cell.length_b   1.000
_cell.length_c   1.000
_cell.angle_alpha   90.00
_cell.angle_beta   90.00
_cell.angle_gamma   90.00
#
_symmetry.space_group_name_H-M   'P 1'
#
loop_
_entity.id
_entity.type
_entity.pdbx_description
1 polymer ?
#
loop_
_entity_poly.entity_id
_entity_poly.type
_entity_poly.pdbx_seq_one_letter_code
_entity_poly.pdbx_strand_id
1 'polypeptide(L)'
;MKAKPYIGESVSILDSEELVDKAYSGLLAILDWVPKPGEKVEAMQFGGCGRKDMEHFQALTEGVYIPGSKRNYYWGTFDLDVDELPESGCVYVKPSEGMEFSYAAVKRVRRFKKGVVCQCKAPAYIYKVYVVEMPKAGKLCPIIEITYFAIDAHGDVWLTIDTAKFRDGKIAAFRIDRYAGSHFGPGALSLLADTKYLWMVTTEEPFQLSDSKGHAKVHFGIEEPMIQSLFYARSLPMTASGRRRPILHWVSAHKRRLEKGVEIDIAKYLRGVEAFSMGNLNFQITQPYKRGNPAGLTTRYGALVT
;
A
#
# COMPACT_ATOMS: atom_id res chain seq x y z
N MET A 1 -6.17 -9.30 22.63
CA MET A 1 -4.89 -9.00 23.32
C MET A 1 -4.33 -7.74 22.71
N LYS A 2 -3.78 -6.82 23.50
CA LYS A 2 -3.11 -5.65 22.95
C LYS A 2 -1.90 -6.09 22.11
N ALA A 3 -1.73 -5.52 20.92
CA ALA A 3 -0.57 -5.74 20.10
C ALA A 3 0.65 -5.07 20.77
N LYS A 4 1.80 -5.74 20.75
CA LYS A 4 3.02 -5.11 21.24
C LYS A 4 3.50 -4.11 20.20
N PRO A 5 3.91 -2.89 20.60
CA PRO A 5 4.42 -1.95 19.65
C PRO A 5 5.74 -2.40 19.03
N TYR A 6 5.95 -2.07 17.76
CA TYR A 6 7.13 -2.47 16.98
C TYR A 6 7.36 -1.51 15.81
N ILE A 7 8.63 -1.34 15.44
CA ILE A 7 9.05 -0.57 14.26
C ILE A 7 9.50 -1.55 13.18
N GLY A 8 8.81 -1.57 12.04
CA GLY A 8 9.24 -2.32 10.88
C GLY A 8 9.69 -1.45 9.73
N GLU A 9 10.27 -2.10 8.73
CA GLU A 9 10.79 -1.46 7.52
C GLU A 9 9.92 -1.80 6.31
N SER A 10 9.61 -0.79 5.50
CA SER A 10 8.82 -0.95 4.29
C SER A 10 9.63 -1.53 3.15
N VAL A 11 8.92 -2.09 2.16
CA VAL A 11 9.51 -2.39 0.85
C VAL A 11 9.51 -1.11 0.01
N SER A 12 10.63 -0.81 -0.64
CA SER A 12 10.84 0.43 -1.40
C SER A 12 11.02 0.14 -2.89
N ILE A 13 10.36 0.93 -3.75
CA ILE A 13 10.55 0.80 -5.21
C ILE A 13 11.98 1.13 -5.65
N LEU A 14 12.70 1.95 -4.86
CA LEU A 14 14.09 2.31 -5.19
C LEU A 14 15.08 1.18 -4.92
N ASP A 15 14.65 0.07 -4.32
CA ASP A 15 15.52 -1.06 -4.02
C ASP A 15 15.70 -2.00 -5.22
N SER A 16 14.77 -2.01 -6.20
CA SER A 16 14.91 -2.77 -7.46
C SER A 16 13.83 -2.38 -8.49
N GLU A 17 14.21 -2.25 -9.77
CA GLU A 17 13.28 -2.14 -10.92
C GLU A 17 12.29 -3.33 -10.96
N GLU A 18 12.77 -4.50 -10.55
CA GLU A 18 11.99 -5.74 -10.46
C GLU A 18 10.75 -5.61 -9.55
N LEU A 19 10.77 -4.73 -8.54
CA LEU A 19 9.64 -4.57 -7.61
C LEU A 19 8.48 -3.80 -8.24
N VAL A 20 8.77 -2.84 -9.10
CA VAL A 20 7.74 -2.09 -9.83
C VAL A 20 7.07 -3.01 -10.83
N ASP A 21 7.85 -3.77 -11.59
CA ASP A 21 7.33 -4.74 -12.55
C ASP A 21 6.48 -5.80 -11.85
N LYS A 22 6.96 -6.37 -10.74
CA LYS A 22 6.17 -7.34 -9.96
C LYS A 22 4.87 -6.77 -9.42
N ALA A 23 4.86 -5.53 -8.96
CA ALA A 23 3.65 -4.93 -8.45
C ALA A 23 2.61 -4.68 -9.54
N TYR A 24 3.07 -4.22 -10.70
CA TYR A 24 2.21 -3.99 -11.85
C TYR A 24 1.71 -5.31 -12.46
N SER A 25 2.60 -6.27 -12.72
CA SER A 25 2.25 -7.62 -13.19
C SER A 25 1.32 -8.34 -12.22
N GLY A 26 1.52 -8.18 -10.91
CA GLY A 26 0.62 -8.71 -9.88
C GLY A 26 -0.78 -8.12 -9.95
N LEU A 27 -0.89 -6.80 -10.18
CA LEU A 27 -2.17 -6.12 -10.37
C LEU A 27 -2.91 -6.59 -11.62
N LEU A 28 -2.18 -6.78 -12.73
CA LEU A 28 -2.74 -7.35 -13.96
C LEU A 28 -3.15 -8.81 -13.76
N ALA A 29 -2.34 -9.61 -13.06
CA ALA A 29 -2.70 -10.99 -12.74
C ALA A 29 -3.99 -11.05 -11.91
N ILE A 30 -4.20 -10.13 -10.95
CA ILE A 30 -5.46 -10.06 -10.20
C ILE A 30 -6.67 -9.91 -11.14
N LEU A 31 -6.56 -9.11 -12.22
CA LEU A 31 -7.65 -8.95 -13.19
C LEU A 31 -8.06 -10.27 -13.84
N ASP A 32 -7.09 -11.16 -14.10
CA ASP A 32 -7.38 -12.50 -14.66
C ASP A 32 -8.18 -13.39 -13.70
N TRP A 33 -8.13 -13.11 -12.40
CA TRP A 33 -8.90 -13.81 -11.37
C TRP A 33 -10.25 -13.17 -11.05
N VAL A 34 -10.53 -11.99 -11.60
CA VAL A 34 -11.84 -11.36 -11.44
C VAL A 34 -12.86 -12.16 -12.27
N PRO A 35 -13.95 -12.64 -11.65
CA PRO A 35 -14.89 -13.52 -12.33
C PRO A 35 -15.66 -12.72 -13.38
N LYS A 36 -15.85 -13.29 -14.57
CA LYS A 36 -16.82 -12.78 -15.55
C LYS A 36 -18.26 -13.04 -15.05
N PRO A 37 -19.32 -12.48 -15.67
CA PRO A 37 -20.68 -12.64 -15.20
C PRO A 37 -21.03 -14.13 -15.21
N GLY A 38 -21.55 -14.61 -14.09
CA GLY A 38 -21.88 -16.02 -13.93
C GLY A 38 -20.72 -16.93 -13.51
N GLU A 39 -19.47 -16.50 -13.62
CA GLU A 39 -18.31 -17.29 -13.16
C GLU A 39 -18.14 -17.21 -11.64
N LYS A 40 -17.49 -18.21 -11.05
CA LYS A 40 -17.12 -18.22 -9.63
C LYS A 40 -15.61 -18.07 -9.53
N VAL A 41 -15.14 -17.21 -8.62
CA VAL A 41 -13.73 -17.18 -8.24
C VAL A 41 -13.49 -18.31 -7.26
N GLU A 42 -12.50 -19.13 -7.55
CA GLU A 42 -11.91 -20.03 -6.57
C GLU A 42 -10.68 -19.33 -5.99
N ALA A 43 -10.76 -18.99 -4.71
CA ALA A 43 -9.63 -18.53 -3.92
C ALA A 43 -9.53 -19.40 -2.67
N MET A 44 -8.31 -19.72 -2.27
CA MET A 44 -8.08 -20.48 -1.06
C MET A 44 -8.14 -19.52 0.13
N GLN A 45 -9.24 -19.57 0.87
CA GLN A 45 -9.35 -18.87 2.15
C GLN A 45 -8.98 -19.80 3.30
N PHE A 46 -8.06 -19.37 4.17
CA PHE A 46 -7.80 -20.08 5.43
C PHE A 46 -9.06 -20.09 6.30
N GLY A 47 -9.73 -21.25 6.40
CA GLY A 47 -11.00 -21.42 7.13
C GLY A 47 -12.18 -21.95 6.30
N GLY A 48 -11.98 -22.24 5.00
CA GLY A 48 -12.94 -22.93 4.13
C GLY A 48 -13.29 -22.16 2.85
N CYS A 49 -13.66 -22.88 1.79
CA CYS A 49 -14.08 -22.31 0.51
C CYS A 49 -15.49 -21.71 0.64
N GLY A 50 -15.59 -20.38 0.74
CA GLY A 50 -16.86 -19.66 0.87
C GLY A 50 -17.05 -18.62 -0.25
N ARG A 51 -18.30 -18.40 -0.66
CA ARG A 51 -18.69 -17.45 -1.72
C ARG A 51 -18.16 -16.01 -1.48
N LYS A 52 -17.46 -15.52 -2.51
CA LYS A 52 -17.54 -14.19 -3.17
C LYS A 52 -17.71 -12.97 -2.27
N ASP A 53 -16.59 -12.48 -1.72
CA ASP A 53 -16.51 -11.10 -1.26
C ASP A 53 -15.47 -10.35 -2.11
N MET A 54 -15.89 -9.64 -3.17
CA MET A 54 -14.96 -8.91 -4.07
C MET A 54 -14.14 -7.84 -3.35
N GLU A 55 -14.42 -7.52 -2.08
CA GLU A 55 -13.64 -6.58 -1.30
C GLU A 55 -12.17 -6.99 -1.13
N HIS A 56 -11.79 -8.27 -1.34
CA HIS A 56 -10.38 -8.66 -1.36
C HIS A 56 -9.63 -8.12 -2.58
N PHE A 57 -10.32 -7.78 -3.67
CA PHE A 57 -9.72 -7.14 -4.84
C PHE A 57 -9.69 -5.61 -4.74
N GLN A 58 -9.67 -5.06 -3.51
CA GLN A 58 -9.48 -3.62 -3.29
C GLN A 58 -8.24 -3.07 -4.00
N ALA A 59 -7.21 -3.88 -4.25
CA ALA A 59 -6.06 -3.48 -5.04
C ALA A 59 -6.44 -2.95 -6.44
N LEU A 60 -7.52 -3.47 -7.05
CA LEU A 60 -8.00 -3.02 -8.36
C LEU A 60 -8.70 -1.65 -8.31
N THR A 61 -9.32 -1.31 -7.18
CA THR A 61 -10.14 -0.10 -7.05
C THR A 61 -9.39 1.04 -6.36
N GLU A 62 -8.68 0.72 -5.28
CA GLU A 62 -7.89 1.66 -4.48
C GLU A 62 -6.46 1.82 -5.01
N GLY A 63 -6.01 0.91 -5.88
CA GLY A 63 -4.63 0.83 -6.33
C GLY A 63 -3.66 0.35 -5.24
N VAL A 64 -2.49 -0.14 -5.66
CA VAL A 64 -1.47 -0.64 -4.72
C VAL A 64 -0.45 0.46 -4.41
N TYR A 65 -0.35 0.83 -3.14
CA TYR A 65 0.65 1.78 -2.66
C TYR A 65 2.00 1.10 -2.43
N ILE A 66 3.06 1.74 -2.93
CA ILE A 66 4.45 1.36 -2.68
C ILE A 66 5.24 2.62 -2.34
N PRO A 67 5.93 2.67 -1.20
CA PRO A 67 6.74 3.82 -0.88
C PRO A 67 7.97 3.89 -1.79
N GLY A 68 8.33 5.12 -2.11
CA GLY A 68 9.46 5.53 -2.93
C GLY A 68 10.78 5.10 -2.31
N SER A 69 10.97 5.41 -1.03
CA SER A 69 12.13 5.04 -0.22
C SER A 69 11.75 4.07 0.88
N LYS A 70 12.76 3.43 1.48
CA LYS A 70 12.54 2.62 2.69
C LYS A 70 12.00 3.52 3.79
N ARG A 71 10.92 3.08 4.42
CA ARG A 71 10.26 3.77 5.53
C ARG A 71 10.30 2.89 6.75
N ASN A 72 10.68 3.48 7.87
CA ASN A 72 10.34 2.91 9.16
C ASN A 72 8.89 3.26 9.44
N TYR A 73 8.08 2.26 9.77
CA TYR A 73 6.70 2.46 10.14
C TYR A 73 6.42 1.79 11.48
N TYR A 74 5.57 2.43 12.26
CA TYR A 74 5.23 1.97 13.60
C TYR A 74 3.91 1.21 13.56
N TRP A 75 3.85 0.09 14.24
CA TRP A 75 2.58 -0.59 14.50
C TRP A 75 2.41 -0.93 15.97
N GLY A 76 1.16 -1.10 16.38
CA GLY A 76 0.78 -1.49 17.74
C GLY A 76 0.17 -0.36 18.56
N THR A 77 0.50 0.90 18.26
CA THR A 77 -0.19 2.10 18.78
C THR A 77 -0.19 3.21 17.72
N PHE A 78 -1.15 4.12 17.84
CA PHE A 78 -1.28 5.34 17.02
C PHE A 78 -1.47 6.55 17.93
N ASP A 79 -0.92 7.69 17.57
CA ASP A 79 -1.19 8.96 18.25
C ASP A 79 -2.42 9.59 17.60
N LEU A 80 -3.62 9.27 18.07
CA LEU A 80 -4.87 9.69 17.40
C LEU A 80 -5.11 11.21 17.37
N ASP A 81 -4.35 11.99 18.14
CA ASP A 81 -4.40 13.45 18.08
C ASP A 81 -3.69 13.99 16.81
N VAL A 82 -2.77 13.20 16.25
CA VAL A 82 -1.92 13.57 15.11
C VAL A 82 -2.16 12.66 13.90
N ASP A 83 -2.34 11.36 14.15
CA ASP A 83 -2.55 10.32 13.16
C ASP A 83 -4.00 10.31 12.69
N GLU A 84 -4.23 10.88 11.50
CA GLU A 84 -5.50 10.72 10.83
C GLU A 84 -5.50 9.39 10.07
N LEU A 85 -6.23 8.41 10.59
CA LEU A 85 -6.27 7.06 10.04
C LEU A 85 -7.09 6.99 8.73
N PRO A 86 -6.54 6.40 7.65
CA PRO A 86 -7.25 6.16 6.39
C PRO A 86 -8.54 5.35 6.56
N GLU A 87 -9.53 5.55 5.69
CA GLU A 87 -10.73 4.72 5.65
C GLU A 87 -10.46 3.37 4.97
N SER A 88 -9.72 3.37 3.87
CA SER A 88 -9.29 2.18 3.14
C SER A 88 -7.94 2.41 2.46
N GLY A 89 -7.37 1.33 1.92
CA GLY A 89 -6.25 1.38 1.00
C GLY A 89 -5.53 0.03 0.89
N CYS A 90 -4.62 -0.07 -0.07
CA CYS A 90 -3.82 -1.27 -0.30
C CYS A 90 -2.34 -0.93 -0.33
N VAL A 91 -1.51 -1.77 0.29
CA VAL A 91 -0.06 -1.61 0.33
C VAL A 91 0.62 -2.88 -0.17
N TYR A 92 1.65 -2.71 -1.00
CA TYR A 92 2.52 -3.80 -1.40
C TYR A 92 3.28 -4.35 -0.20
N VAL A 93 3.28 -5.67 -0.05
CA VAL A 93 4.09 -6.33 0.97
C VAL A 93 5.08 -7.27 0.30
N LYS A 94 6.23 -7.47 0.94
CA LYS A 94 7.24 -8.39 0.41
C LYS A 94 6.62 -9.79 0.29
N PRO A 95 6.60 -10.40 -0.90
CA PRO A 95 6.02 -11.71 -1.09
C PRO A 95 6.82 -12.78 -0.34
N SER A 96 6.11 -13.74 0.23
CA SER A 96 6.68 -14.96 0.81
C SER A 96 7.37 -15.83 -0.25
N GLU A 97 8.23 -16.75 0.17
CA GLU A 97 8.87 -17.69 -0.76
C GLU A 97 7.81 -18.49 -1.55
N GLY A 98 7.99 -18.57 -2.87
CA GLY A 98 7.05 -19.24 -3.77
C GLY A 98 5.89 -18.36 -4.27
N MET A 99 5.71 -17.16 -3.69
CA MET A 99 4.72 -16.19 -4.15
C MET A 99 5.33 -15.22 -5.17
N GLU A 100 4.51 -14.80 -6.13
CA GLU A 100 4.88 -13.83 -7.17
C GLU A 100 4.55 -12.41 -6.74
N PHE A 101 3.39 -12.23 -6.08
CA PHE A 101 2.89 -10.94 -5.66
C PHE A 101 2.16 -11.05 -4.33
N SER A 102 2.27 -10.04 -3.48
CA SER A 102 1.55 -10.00 -2.20
C SER A 102 1.20 -8.58 -1.81
N TYR A 103 0.02 -8.40 -1.22
CA TYR A 103 -0.43 -7.11 -0.72
C TYR A 103 -1.29 -7.26 0.53
N ALA A 104 -1.37 -6.17 1.29
CA ALA A 104 -2.30 -6.00 2.39
C ALA A 104 -3.31 -4.91 2.03
N ALA A 105 -4.59 -5.23 2.04
CA ALA A 105 -5.68 -4.27 1.93
C ALA A 105 -6.32 -4.06 3.30
N VAL A 106 -6.63 -2.81 3.63
CA VAL A 106 -7.31 -2.44 4.88
C VAL A 106 -8.58 -1.66 4.56
N LYS A 107 -9.65 -1.93 5.31
CA LYS A 107 -10.90 -1.20 5.19
C LYS A 107 -11.55 -1.03 6.56
N ARG A 108 -11.91 0.21 6.89
CA ARG A 108 -12.64 0.54 8.11
C ARG A 108 -14.04 -0.05 8.04
N VAL A 109 -14.48 -0.66 9.13
CA VAL A 109 -15.82 -1.23 9.27
C VAL A 109 -16.45 -0.76 10.58
N ARG A 110 -17.78 -0.75 10.63
CA ARG A 110 -18.51 -0.28 11.83
C ARG A 110 -18.58 -1.32 12.94
N ARG A 111 -18.45 -2.60 12.60
CA ARG A 111 -18.58 -3.72 13.55
C ARG A 111 -17.79 -4.92 13.06
N PHE A 112 -17.37 -5.75 14.01
CA PHE A 112 -16.81 -7.05 13.72
C PHE A 112 -17.84 -7.97 13.06
N LYS A 113 -17.36 -8.89 12.21
CA LYS A 113 -18.16 -10.01 11.72
C LYS A 113 -18.59 -10.89 12.91
N LYS A 114 -19.78 -11.49 12.83
CA LYS A 114 -20.24 -12.48 13.82
C LYS A 114 -19.20 -13.60 13.96
N GLY A 115 -18.80 -13.88 15.20
CA GLY A 115 -17.78 -14.90 15.53
C GLY A 115 -16.37 -14.34 15.70
N VAL A 116 -16.12 -13.08 15.34
CA VAL A 116 -14.84 -12.42 15.64
C VAL A 116 -14.89 -11.84 17.06
N VAL A 117 -13.90 -12.19 17.87
CA VAL A 117 -13.78 -11.78 19.27
C VAL A 117 -12.60 -10.84 19.42
N CYS A 118 -12.78 -9.74 20.15
CA CYS A 118 -11.73 -8.81 20.52
C CYS A 118 -11.75 -8.59 22.04
N GLN A 119 -10.58 -8.44 22.66
CA GLN A 119 -10.48 -8.09 24.09
C GLN A 119 -10.61 -6.59 24.35
N CYS A 120 -10.59 -5.77 23.30
CA CYS A 120 -10.89 -4.35 23.41
C CYS A 120 -12.36 -4.18 23.83
N LYS A 121 -12.60 -3.58 25.00
CA LYS A 121 -13.96 -3.38 25.52
C LYS A 121 -14.74 -2.33 24.74
N ALA A 122 -14.05 -1.29 24.26
CA ALA A 122 -14.65 -0.15 23.55
C ALA A 122 -13.74 0.27 22.38
N PRO A 123 -13.80 -0.45 21.24
CA PRO A 123 -13.03 -0.10 20.06
C PRO A 123 -13.54 1.24 19.48
N ALA A 124 -12.63 2.19 19.24
CA ALA A 124 -12.93 3.44 18.56
C ALA A 124 -12.97 3.24 17.04
N TYR A 125 -12.03 2.43 16.52
CA TYR A 125 -11.96 2.06 15.11
C TYR A 125 -11.85 0.55 14.96
N ILE A 126 -12.47 0.01 13.92
CA ILE A 126 -12.38 -1.40 13.56
C ILE A 126 -11.98 -1.47 12.09
N TYR A 127 -10.97 -2.28 11.80
CA TYR A 127 -10.49 -2.52 10.46
C TYR A 127 -10.61 -4.00 10.10
N LYS A 128 -11.10 -4.24 8.89
CA LYS A 128 -11.00 -5.53 8.19
C LYS A 128 -9.74 -5.50 7.34
N VAL A 129 -8.97 -6.57 7.37
CA VAL A 129 -7.69 -6.69 6.67
C VAL A 129 -7.75 -7.90 5.76
N TYR A 130 -7.23 -7.73 4.57
CA TYR A 130 -7.03 -8.79 3.58
C TYR A 130 -5.54 -8.88 3.31
N VAL A 131 -4.95 -10.02 3.60
CA VAL A 131 -3.61 -10.35 3.11
C VAL A 131 -3.79 -11.30 1.95
N VAL A 132 -3.33 -10.89 0.77
CA VAL A 132 -3.51 -11.66 -0.46
C VAL A 132 -2.15 -12.02 -0.98
N GLU A 133 -1.94 -13.32 -1.18
CA GLU A 133 -0.74 -13.88 -1.78
C GLU A 133 -1.11 -14.52 -3.12
N MET A 134 -0.47 -14.04 -4.18
CA MET A 134 -0.59 -14.57 -5.52
C MET A 134 0.58 -15.53 -5.77
N PRO A 135 0.32 -16.81 -5.99
CA PRO A 135 1.38 -17.75 -6.32
C PRO A 135 1.89 -17.50 -7.75
N LYS A 136 3.07 -18.05 -8.06
CA LYS A 136 3.63 -17.98 -9.41
C LYS A 136 2.68 -18.60 -10.45
N ALA A 137 2.62 -17.98 -11.63
CA ALA A 137 1.80 -18.45 -12.75
C ALA A 137 1.81 -19.99 -12.93
N GLY A 138 0.63 -20.59 -13.03
CA GLY A 138 0.44 -22.03 -13.23
C GLY A 138 0.49 -22.89 -11.96
N LYS A 139 0.63 -22.29 -10.76
CA LYS A 139 0.67 -23.03 -9.49
C LYS A 139 -0.37 -22.47 -8.53
N LEU A 140 -1.55 -23.10 -8.43
CA LEU A 140 -2.62 -22.83 -7.44
C LEU A 140 -3.40 -21.51 -7.63
N CYS A 141 -4.55 -21.42 -6.97
CA CYS A 141 -5.37 -20.21 -6.87
C CYS A 141 -4.81 -19.22 -5.82
N PRO A 142 -5.22 -17.93 -5.87
CA PRO A 142 -4.82 -16.94 -4.87
C PRO A 142 -5.14 -17.39 -3.45
N ILE A 143 -4.23 -17.12 -2.53
CA ILE A 143 -4.42 -17.37 -1.10
C ILE A 143 -4.86 -16.06 -0.46
N ILE A 144 -5.99 -16.10 0.24
CA ILE A 144 -6.58 -14.93 0.86
C ILE A 144 -6.76 -15.19 2.34
N GLU A 145 -6.12 -14.38 3.16
CA GLU A 145 -6.38 -14.32 4.58
C GLU A 145 -7.20 -13.08 4.90
N ILE A 146 -8.33 -13.29 5.59
CA ILE A 146 -9.15 -12.21 6.14
C ILE A 146 -8.99 -12.21 7.65
N THR A 147 -8.69 -11.05 8.20
CA THR A 147 -8.59 -10.82 9.65
C THR A 147 -9.16 -9.44 10.01
N TYR A 148 -9.14 -9.12 11.30
CA TYR A 148 -9.59 -7.84 11.83
C TYR A 148 -8.62 -7.36 12.91
N PHE A 149 -8.58 -6.05 13.10
CA PHE A 149 -8.02 -5.45 14.31
C PHE A 149 -8.89 -4.27 14.76
N ALA A 150 -8.74 -3.88 16.01
CA ALA A 150 -9.34 -2.66 16.52
C ALA A 150 -8.26 -1.69 17.00
N ILE A 151 -8.62 -0.41 17.01
CA ILE A 151 -7.88 0.64 17.69
C ILE A 151 -8.82 1.23 18.72
N ASP A 152 -8.40 1.33 19.98
CA ASP A 152 -9.20 1.97 21.02
C ASP A 152 -9.03 3.50 21.03
N ALA A 153 -9.72 4.19 21.94
CA ALA A 153 -9.67 5.65 22.04
C ALA A 153 -8.30 6.18 22.49
N HIS A 154 -7.40 5.33 23.00
CA HIS A 154 -6.03 5.69 23.34
C HIS A 154 -5.05 5.41 22.20
N GLY A 155 -5.54 4.93 21.06
CA GLY A 155 -4.73 4.60 19.91
C GLY A 155 -4.07 3.22 19.99
N ASP A 156 -4.39 2.41 21.00
CA ASP A 156 -3.81 1.08 21.15
C ASP A 156 -4.42 0.10 20.15
N VAL A 157 -3.57 -0.69 19.49
CA VAL A 157 -4.03 -1.74 18.56
C VAL A 157 -4.35 -3.02 19.32
N TRP A 158 -5.52 -3.58 19.02
CA TRP A 158 -6.03 -4.80 19.63
C TRP A 158 -6.21 -5.91 18.61
N LEU A 159 -5.61 -7.06 18.93
CA LEU A 159 -5.78 -8.32 18.21
C LEU A 159 -7.21 -8.84 18.33
N THR A 160 -7.69 -9.40 17.22
CA THR A 160 -8.94 -10.13 17.16
C THR A 160 -8.68 -11.61 16.93
N ILE A 161 -9.73 -12.41 17.13
CA ILE A 161 -9.71 -13.85 16.98
C ILE A 161 -10.98 -14.25 16.23
N ASP A 162 -10.88 -14.81 15.04
CA ASP A 162 -12.04 -15.38 14.35
C ASP A 162 -12.34 -16.80 14.84
N THR A 163 -13.37 -16.97 15.67
CA THR A 163 -13.77 -18.28 16.22
C THR A 163 -14.14 -19.30 15.14
N ALA A 164 -14.54 -18.87 13.94
CA ALA A 164 -14.82 -19.79 12.84
C ALA A 164 -13.56 -20.53 12.36
N LYS A 165 -12.37 -19.92 12.49
CA LYS A 165 -11.08 -20.55 12.13
C LYS A 165 -10.66 -21.67 13.10
N PHE A 166 -11.34 -21.83 14.23
CA PHE A 166 -11.04 -22.88 15.23
C PHE A 166 -11.80 -24.18 14.98
N ARG A 167 -12.77 -24.21 14.05
CA ARG A 167 -13.70 -25.35 13.90
C ARG A 167 -13.06 -26.68 13.46
N ASP A 168 -11.79 -26.70 13.07
CA ASP A 168 -11.08 -27.92 12.64
C ASP A 168 -9.79 -28.23 13.43
N GLY A 169 -9.58 -27.64 14.62
CA GLY A 169 -8.39 -27.91 15.44
C GLY A 169 -7.06 -27.36 14.85
N LYS A 170 -7.12 -26.53 13.81
CA LYS A 170 -5.93 -26.00 13.10
C LYS A 170 -5.34 -24.78 13.81
N ILE A 171 -4.49 -25.02 14.81
CA ILE A 171 -3.69 -24.00 15.54
C ILE A 171 -2.89 -23.09 14.59
N ALA A 172 -2.50 -23.58 13.40
CA ALA A 172 -1.81 -22.81 12.39
C ALA A 172 -2.59 -21.55 11.94
N ALA A 173 -3.90 -21.67 11.72
CA ALA A 173 -4.74 -20.53 11.30
C ALA A 173 -4.78 -19.41 12.35
N PHE A 174 -4.70 -19.77 13.64
CA PHE A 174 -4.64 -18.81 14.75
C PHE A 174 -3.33 -18.01 14.80
N ARG A 175 -2.19 -18.65 14.46
CA ARG A 175 -0.88 -17.96 14.42
C ARG A 175 -0.81 -16.96 13.29
N ILE A 176 -1.35 -17.32 12.12
CA ILE A 176 -1.36 -16.47 10.93
C ILE A 176 -2.33 -15.29 11.13
N ASP A 177 -3.53 -15.52 11.69
CA ASP A 177 -4.53 -14.48 11.98
C ASP A 177 -3.97 -13.42 12.93
N ARG A 178 -3.19 -13.87 13.92
CA ARG A 178 -2.49 -12.97 14.84
C ARG A 178 -1.39 -12.18 14.14
N TYR A 179 -0.62 -12.81 13.25
CA TYR A 179 0.46 -12.15 12.53
C TYR A 179 -0.08 -11.07 11.59
N ALA A 180 -1.06 -11.41 10.75
CA ALA A 180 -1.72 -10.47 9.84
C ALA A 180 -2.43 -9.32 10.58
N GLY A 181 -3.15 -9.64 11.66
CA GLY A 181 -3.93 -8.66 12.43
C GLY A 181 -3.08 -7.70 13.27
N SER A 182 -1.90 -8.09 13.76
CA SER A 182 -1.01 -7.17 14.52
C SER A 182 0.16 -6.59 13.75
N HIS A 183 0.51 -7.11 12.57
CA HIS A 183 1.69 -6.66 11.82
C HIS A 183 1.29 -6.03 10.49
N PHE A 184 0.68 -6.81 9.58
CA PHE A 184 0.37 -6.34 8.24
C PHE A 184 -0.71 -5.25 8.20
N GLY A 185 -1.81 -5.43 8.93
CA GLY A 185 -2.92 -4.46 8.91
C GLY A 185 -2.54 -3.08 9.46
N PRO A 186 -2.16 -2.97 10.73
CA PRO A 186 -1.77 -1.68 11.32
C PRO A 186 -0.52 -1.08 10.66
N GLY A 187 0.41 -1.93 10.21
CA GLY A 187 1.57 -1.51 9.44
C GLY A 187 1.21 -0.86 8.11
N ALA A 188 0.34 -1.50 7.33
CA ALA A 188 -0.20 -0.94 6.09
C ALA A 188 -0.96 0.36 6.36
N LEU A 189 -1.73 0.44 7.45
CA LEU A 189 -2.45 1.65 7.85
C LEU A 189 -1.49 2.84 8.11
N SER A 190 -0.38 2.59 8.83
CA SER A 190 0.66 3.60 9.06
C SER A 190 1.31 4.06 7.74
N LEU A 191 1.67 3.14 6.86
CA LEU A 191 2.24 3.48 5.55
C LEU A 191 1.28 4.26 4.65
N LEU A 192 -0.02 3.96 4.70
CA LEU A 192 -1.04 4.71 3.98
C LEU A 192 -1.25 6.11 4.58
N ALA A 193 -1.12 6.26 5.90
CA ALA A 193 -1.20 7.56 6.55
C ALA A 193 -0.02 8.48 6.13
N ASP A 194 1.16 7.91 5.90
CA ASP A 194 2.35 8.65 5.42
C ASP A 194 2.13 9.35 4.08
N THR A 195 1.20 8.88 3.24
CA THR A 195 0.89 9.47 1.92
C THR A 195 0.50 10.94 2.00
N LYS A 196 0.09 11.42 3.19
CA LYS A 196 -0.23 12.83 3.45
C LYS A 196 0.98 13.74 3.45
N TYR A 197 2.14 13.18 3.73
CA TYR A 197 3.41 13.90 3.83
C TYR A 197 4.29 13.70 2.60
N LEU A 198 3.87 12.83 1.67
CA LEU A 198 4.64 12.45 0.49
C LEU A 198 3.94 12.91 -0.79
N TRP A 199 4.74 13.18 -1.80
CA TRP A 199 4.23 13.37 -3.16
C TRP A 199 3.79 12.01 -3.69
N MET A 200 2.65 11.96 -4.34
CA MET A 200 2.11 10.73 -4.88
C MET A 200 2.25 10.71 -6.39
N VAL A 201 2.85 9.66 -6.94
CA VAL A 201 2.82 9.39 -8.38
C VAL A 201 1.93 8.19 -8.64
N THR A 202 0.90 8.39 -9.45
CA THR A 202 -0.03 7.33 -9.85
C THR A 202 0.24 6.95 -11.29
N THR A 203 0.40 5.66 -11.56
CA THR A 203 0.30 5.11 -12.91
C THR A 203 -0.98 4.30 -13.01
N GLU A 204 -1.69 4.43 -14.12
CA GLU A 204 -2.96 3.72 -14.33
C GLU A 204 -3.11 3.16 -15.74
N GLU A 205 -3.79 2.02 -15.84
CA GLU A 205 -4.19 1.41 -17.10
C GLU A 205 -5.68 1.07 -17.06
N PRO A 206 -6.46 1.42 -18.11
CA PRO A 206 -7.86 1.05 -18.17
C PRO A 206 -8.02 -0.46 -18.22
N PHE A 207 -8.93 -1.00 -17.42
CA PHE A 207 -9.41 -2.36 -17.55
C PHE A 207 -10.92 -2.38 -17.72
N GLN A 208 -11.42 -3.44 -18.36
CA GLN A 208 -12.84 -3.68 -18.45
C GLN A 208 -13.15 -5.03 -17.85
N LEU A 209 -13.87 -5.00 -16.72
CA LEU A 209 -14.62 -6.14 -16.24
C LEU A 209 -15.95 -6.17 -16.96
N SER A 210 -16.58 -7.33 -16.94
CA SER A 210 -17.80 -7.59 -17.68
C SER A 210 -18.94 -6.61 -17.45
N ASP A 211 -19.08 -6.10 -16.22
CA ASP A 211 -20.14 -5.16 -15.85
C ASP A 211 -19.59 -3.80 -15.38
N SER A 212 -18.27 -3.58 -15.45
CA SER A 212 -17.65 -2.34 -14.97
C SER A 212 -16.36 -2.00 -15.72
N LYS A 213 -16.25 -0.75 -16.16
CA LYS A 213 -14.97 -0.17 -16.59
C LYS A 213 -14.28 0.44 -15.39
N GLY A 214 -12.96 0.25 -15.30
CA GLY A 214 -12.15 0.78 -14.22
C GLY A 214 -10.73 1.07 -14.68
N HIS A 215 -9.89 1.47 -13.73
CA HIS A 215 -8.49 1.73 -13.95
C HIS A 215 -7.70 0.98 -12.88
N ALA A 216 -6.78 0.13 -13.32
CA ALA A 216 -5.84 -0.56 -12.45
C ALA A 216 -4.72 0.43 -12.17
N LYS A 217 -4.45 0.71 -10.89
CA LYS A 217 -3.52 1.76 -10.49
C LYS A 217 -2.43 1.24 -9.57
N VAL A 218 -1.24 1.81 -9.73
CA VAL A 218 -0.15 1.70 -8.75
C VAL A 218 0.23 3.10 -8.30
N HIS A 219 0.38 3.26 -7.00
CA HIS A 219 0.68 4.52 -6.33
C HIS A 219 2.08 4.48 -5.73
N PHE A 220 2.87 5.52 -6.00
CA PHE A 220 4.23 5.65 -5.50
C PHE A 220 4.35 6.85 -4.56
N GLY A 221 4.73 6.62 -3.31
CA GLY A 221 4.94 7.69 -2.32
C GLY A 221 6.36 8.21 -2.37
N ILE A 222 6.58 9.39 -2.92
CA ILE A 222 7.89 9.93 -3.26
C ILE A 222 8.21 11.18 -2.44
N GLU A 223 9.47 11.33 -2.06
CA GLU A 223 9.96 12.53 -1.39
C GLU A 223 10.12 13.69 -2.37
N GLU A 224 9.91 14.91 -1.88
CA GLU A 224 10.04 16.13 -2.68
C GLU A 224 11.38 16.23 -3.47
N PRO A 225 12.56 15.92 -2.90
CA PRO A 225 13.83 16.00 -3.64
C PRO A 225 13.89 15.05 -4.84
N MET A 226 13.22 13.89 -4.77
CA MET A 226 13.20 12.94 -5.87
C MET A 226 12.34 13.46 -7.04
N ILE A 227 11.23 14.15 -6.72
CA ILE A 227 10.41 14.85 -7.72
C ILE A 227 11.19 16.01 -8.36
N GLN A 228 11.97 16.77 -7.58
CA GLN A 228 12.87 17.80 -8.12
C GLN A 228 13.89 17.21 -9.11
N SER A 229 14.52 16.09 -8.75
CA SER A 229 15.46 15.38 -9.63
C SER A 229 14.81 14.95 -10.96
N LEU A 230 13.54 14.52 -10.94
CA LEU A 230 12.78 14.20 -12.15
C LEU A 230 12.61 15.43 -13.06
N PHE A 231 12.17 16.55 -12.50
CA PHE A 231 11.98 17.79 -13.27
C PHE A 231 13.31 18.35 -13.79
N TYR A 232 14.37 18.26 -12.98
CA TYR A 232 15.72 18.59 -13.43
C TYR A 232 16.09 17.78 -14.68
N ALA A 233 15.96 16.45 -14.63
CA ALA A 233 16.29 15.59 -15.75
C ALA A 233 15.50 15.92 -17.03
N ARG A 234 14.25 16.37 -16.90
CA ARG A 234 13.42 16.84 -18.03
C ARG A 234 13.85 18.19 -18.60
N SER A 235 14.39 19.07 -17.76
CA SER A 235 14.90 20.39 -18.18
C SER A 235 16.23 20.32 -18.93
N LEU A 236 16.96 19.21 -18.82
CA LEU A 236 18.23 19.03 -19.50
C LEU A 236 18.04 18.88 -21.02
N PRO A 237 18.96 19.43 -21.83
CA PRO A 237 18.95 19.23 -23.28
C PRO A 237 18.95 17.75 -23.66
N MET A 238 18.31 17.42 -24.78
CA MET A 238 18.37 16.09 -25.36
C MET A 238 19.82 15.67 -25.61
N THR A 239 20.17 14.42 -25.31
CA THR A 239 21.49 13.90 -25.68
C THR A 239 21.60 13.78 -27.20
N ALA A 240 22.83 13.70 -27.72
CA ALA A 240 23.10 13.59 -29.16
C ALA A 240 22.37 12.42 -29.86
N SER A 241 21.95 11.40 -29.10
CA SER A 241 21.11 10.28 -29.56
C SER A 241 19.60 10.56 -29.57
N GLY A 242 19.16 11.81 -29.37
CA GLY A 242 17.76 12.22 -29.38
C GLY A 242 16.94 11.78 -28.16
N ARG A 243 17.57 11.18 -27.15
CA ARG A 243 16.88 10.73 -25.93
C ARG A 243 16.93 11.82 -24.85
N ARG A 244 15.78 12.14 -24.26
CA ARG A 244 15.79 12.72 -22.90
C ARG A 244 16.42 11.68 -21.98
N ARG A 245 17.33 12.06 -21.07
CA ARG A 245 17.97 11.09 -20.15
C ARG A 245 16.86 10.25 -19.49
N PRO A 246 16.95 8.91 -19.54
CA PRO A 246 15.82 8.01 -19.30
C PRO A 246 15.16 8.27 -17.94
N ILE A 247 13.85 8.52 -18.00
CA ILE A 247 12.94 8.55 -16.83
C ILE A 247 12.81 7.13 -16.24
N LEU A 248 13.08 6.08 -17.04
CA LEU A 248 13.01 4.68 -16.62
C LEU A 248 14.07 4.24 -15.60
N HIS A 249 15.09 5.05 -15.31
CA HIS A 249 16.05 4.77 -14.24
C HIS A 249 15.81 5.66 -13.02
N TRP A 250 14.61 5.56 -12.45
CA TRP A 250 14.36 6.13 -11.10
C TRP A 250 15.16 5.40 -10.03
N VAL A 251 15.60 4.17 -10.28
CA VAL A 251 16.43 3.37 -9.38
C VAL A 251 17.85 3.92 -9.31
N SER A 252 18.33 4.13 -8.08
CA SER A 252 19.72 4.36 -7.59
C SER A 252 20.58 5.47 -8.26
N ALA A 253 20.44 5.74 -9.55
CA ALA A 253 21.16 6.76 -10.31
C ALA A 253 20.76 8.20 -9.94
N HIS A 254 19.57 8.41 -9.38
CA HIS A 254 19.10 9.73 -8.93
C HIS A 254 19.55 10.09 -7.51
N LYS A 255 19.78 9.09 -6.62
CA LYS A 255 20.38 9.32 -5.30
C LYS A 255 21.74 10.02 -5.38
N ARG A 256 22.59 9.64 -6.35
CA ARG A 256 23.92 10.25 -6.59
C ARG A 256 23.89 11.71 -7.07
N ARG A 257 22.75 12.22 -7.55
CA ARG A 257 22.64 13.62 -8.06
C ARG A 257 22.14 14.60 -7.02
N LEU A 258 21.53 14.11 -5.94
CA LEU A 258 20.98 14.92 -4.85
C LEU A 258 22.05 15.46 -3.89
N GLU A 259 23.26 14.88 -3.88
CA GLU A 259 24.41 15.34 -3.08
C GLU A 259 24.90 16.76 -3.45
N LYS A 260 24.41 17.38 -4.54
CA LYS A 260 24.84 18.71 -5.00
C LYS A 260 23.82 19.84 -4.88
N GLY A 261 22.72 19.65 -4.14
CA GLY A 261 21.86 20.77 -3.70
C GLY A 261 21.31 21.64 -4.84
N VAL A 262 20.50 21.06 -5.75
CA VAL A 262 19.77 21.83 -6.76
C VAL A 262 18.34 21.99 -6.29
N GLU A 263 18.00 23.16 -5.75
CA GLU A 263 16.63 23.50 -5.38
C GLU A 263 15.82 23.84 -6.63
N ILE A 264 14.78 23.04 -6.90
CA ILE A 264 13.84 23.28 -8.00
C ILE A 264 12.47 23.54 -7.41
N ASP A 265 11.90 24.69 -7.75
CA ASP A 265 10.50 25.00 -7.47
C ASP A 265 9.58 24.09 -8.30
N ILE A 266 9.15 22.98 -7.71
CA ILE A 266 8.27 21.99 -8.35
C ILE A 266 6.96 22.63 -8.82
N ALA A 267 6.40 23.56 -8.05
CA ALA A 267 5.12 24.20 -8.38
C ALA A 267 5.22 24.98 -9.70
N LYS A 268 6.34 25.69 -9.91
CA LYS A 268 6.63 26.41 -11.16
C LYS A 268 6.83 25.49 -12.37
N TYR A 269 7.36 24.29 -12.16
CA TYR A 269 7.56 23.30 -13.24
C TYR A 269 6.28 22.53 -13.57
N LEU A 270 5.41 22.29 -12.59
CA LEU A 270 4.12 21.69 -12.82
C LEU A 270 3.23 22.64 -13.64
N ARG A 271 3.23 23.97 -13.42
CA ARG A 271 2.33 24.92 -14.13
C ARG A 271 0.86 24.45 -14.18
N GLY A 272 0.39 23.71 -13.17
CA GLY A 272 -0.94 23.07 -13.16
C GLY A 272 -1.06 21.77 -13.97
N VAL A 273 0.00 21.30 -14.60
CA VAL A 273 0.11 20.00 -15.29
C VAL A 273 0.47 18.93 -14.27
N GLU A 274 -0.56 18.35 -13.68
CA GLU A 274 -0.46 17.25 -12.71
C GLU A 274 -0.30 15.89 -13.37
N ALA A 275 -0.28 15.80 -14.71
CA ALA A 275 -0.15 14.52 -15.41
C ALA A 275 0.72 14.61 -16.68
N PHE A 276 1.43 13.53 -16.99
CA PHE A 276 2.15 13.39 -18.25
C PHE A 276 2.14 11.93 -18.74
N SER A 277 2.08 11.75 -20.05
CA SER A 277 2.16 10.44 -20.69
C SER A 277 3.60 10.13 -21.11
N MET A 278 4.01 8.87 -20.97
CA MET A 278 5.27 8.36 -21.50
C MET A 278 5.07 6.95 -22.09
N GLY A 279 5.25 6.84 -23.41
CA GLY A 279 4.83 5.63 -24.12
C GLY A 279 3.32 5.46 -23.98
N ASN A 280 2.88 4.32 -23.46
CA ASN A 280 1.47 4.02 -23.20
C ASN A 280 1.05 4.25 -21.73
N LEU A 281 1.95 4.71 -20.86
CA LEU A 281 1.69 4.91 -19.44
C LEU A 281 1.40 6.37 -19.13
N ASN A 282 0.34 6.62 -18.37
CA ASN A 282 -0.02 7.94 -17.86
C ASN A 282 0.41 8.05 -16.41
N PHE A 283 1.20 9.09 -16.09
CA PHE A 283 1.64 9.39 -14.75
C PHE A 283 0.92 10.62 -14.24
N GLN A 284 0.28 10.53 -13.08
CA GLN A 284 -0.30 11.67 -12.37
C GLN A 284 0.50 11.94 -11.10
N ILE A 285 0.96 13.18 -10.91
CA ILE A 285 1.66 13.64 -9.72
C ILE A 285 0.68 14.45 -8.87
N THR A 286 0.47 14.01 -7.63
CA THR A 286 -0.34 14.71 -6.62
C THR A 286 0.56 15.16 -5.49
N GLN A 287 0.41 16.42 -5.07
CA GLN A 287 1.15 16.96 -3.93
C GLN A 287 0.60 16.44 -2.59
N PRO A 288 1.43 16.41 -1.52
CA PRO A 288 0.96 16.02 -0.21
C PRO A 288 -0.16 16.94 0.30
N TYR A 289 -1.12 16.38 1.04
CA TYR A 289 -2.21 17.14 1.63
C TYR A 289 -1.73 17.95 2.83
N LYS A 290 -1.46 19.24 2.64
CA LYS A 290 -1.14 20.17 3.73
C LYS A 290 -2.43 20.62 4.43
N ARG A 291 -2.75 20.05 5.59
CA ARG A 291 -3.71 20.67 6.51
C ARG A 291 -3.12 22.00 7.01
N GLY A 292 -3.97 23.03 7.13
CA GLY A 292 -3.55 24.40 7.42
C GLY A 292 -2.67 24.55 8.67
N ASN A 293 -1.57 25.29 8.47
CA ASN A 293 -0.64 25.94 9.42
C ASN A 293 0.10 25.07 10.49
N PRO A 294 1.43 24.87 10.38
CA PRO A 294 2.24 23.96 11.20
C PRO A 294 2.84 24.62 12.46
N ALA A 295 2.09 25.43 13.20
CA ALA A 295 2.62 26.17 14.36
C ALA A 295 2.94 25.29 15.61
N GLY A 296 2.97 23.96 15.50
CA GLY A 296 3.23 23.06 16.64
C GLY A 296 4.04 21.79 16.35
N LEU A 297 4.60 21.60 15.14
CA LEU A 297 5.24 20.34 14.75
C LEU A 297 6.74 20.24 15.09
N THR A 298 7.35 21.29 15.63
CA THR A 298 8.75 21.28 16.08
C THR A 298 8.87 20.72 17.49
N THR A 299 8.78 19.39 17.69
CA THR A 299 9.59 18.73 18.76
C THR A 299 9.65 17.19 18.82
N ARG A 300 8.99 16.37 17.98
CA ARG A 300 9.01 14.90 18.24
C ARG A 300 9.44 13.93 17.13
N TYR A 301 9.49 14.33 15.85
CA TYR A 301 10.07 13.51 14.78
C TYR A 301 11.46 13.96 14.32
N GLY A 302 11.98 15.03 14.92
CA GLY A 302 13.29 15.61 14.63
C GLY A 302 14.44 14.90 15.37
N ALA A 303 14.57 13.58 15.21
CA ALA A 303 15.79 12.86 15.53
C ALA A 303 15.69 11.43 14.96
N LEU A 304 15.85 11.28 13.63
CA LEU A 304 16.32 10.06 12.97
C LEU A 304 16.63 10.41 11.50
N VAL A 305 17.57 11.34 11.33
CA VAL A 305 18.37 11.48 10.12
C VAL A 305 19.83 11.51 10.57
N THR A 306 20.41 10.32 10.66
CA THR A 306 21.83 10.03 10.47
C THR A 306 21.94 8.59 9.99
#